data_AF-A0A7C1JYE6-F1
#
_entry.id   AF-A0A7C1JYE6-F1
#
_cell.length_a   1.000
_cell.length_b   1.000
_cell.length_c   1.000
_cell.angle_alpha   90.00
_cell.angle_beta   90.00
_cell.angle_gamma   90.00
#
_symmetry.space_group_name_H-M   'P 1'
#
loop_
_entity.id
_entity.type
_entity.pdbx_description
1 polymer ?
#
loop_
_entity_poly.entity_id
_entity_poly.type
_entity_poly.pdbx_seq_one_letter_code
_entity_poly.pdbx_strand_id
1 'polypeptide(L)'
;MFILGLILGLETDTGQQCPYWFTKTDSKLFCNYMFFEHLWQTGNDPDVVGMLKEHFGLDVEPMLKVASEDLSLEDWLAEGYGDEVGWRKQMEVNKAAWQSPQELVQCLQAFIQALDNSPDVFRRLGVSERYFVEGYFKQDLVDLLSMVEWARNIGVRQVRLSMG
;
A
#
# COMPACT_ATOMS: atom_id res chain seq x y z
N MET A 1 -6.48 13.19 22.81
CA MET A 1 -5.50 12.97 21.73
C MET A 1 -5.93 11.70 21.05
N PHE A 2 -6.77 11.82 20.01
CA PHE A 2 -7.19 10.67 19.22
C PHE A 2 -5.93 10.19 18.50
N ILE A 3 -5.54 8.95 18.71
CA ILE A 3 -4.63 8.26 17.81
C ILE A 3 -5.41 8.19 16.51
N LEU A 4 -5.20 9.17 15.62
CA LEU A 4 -5.64 9.07 14.24
C LEU A 4 -5.11 7.74 13.76
N GLY A 5 -6.03 6.89 13.29
CA GLY A 5 -5.62 5.61 12.76
C GLY A 5 -4.62 5.79 11.64
N LEU A 6 -3.78 4.79 11.37
CA LEU A 6 -2.98 4.77 10.15
C LEU A 6 -3.94 4.96 8.97
N ILE A 7 -3.94 6.16 8.39
CA ILE A 7 -4.77 6.49 7.24
C ILE A 7 -3.96 6.09 6.02
N LEU A 8 -4.62 5.45 5.06
CA LEU A 8 -4.02 5.24 3.75
C LEU A 8 -3.68 6.60 3.14
N GLY A 9 -2.40 6.89 3.04
CA GLY A 9 -1.89 8.11 2.42
C GLY A 9 -1.54 7.88 0.96
N LEU A 10 -1.76 8.90 0.14
CA LEU A 10 -1.22 8.97 -1.21
C LEU A 10 -0.42 10.27 -1.30
N GLU A 11 0.89 10.13 -1.43
CA GLU A 11 1.76 11.26 -1.73
C GLU A 11 1.85 11.49 -3.23
N THR A 12 1.90 12.75 -3.62
CA THR A 12 2.03 13.18 -5.00
C THR A 12 3.33 13.97 -5.16
N ASP A 13 3.96 13.92 -6.33
CA ASP A 13 5.19 14.67 -6.62
C ASP A 13 5.00 16.19 -6.52
N THR A 14 3.75 16.63 -6.59
CA THR A 14 3.33 18.03 -6.42
C THR A 14 3.03 18.44 -4.98
N GLY A 15 3.05 17.50 -4.01
CA GLY A 15 2.68 17.76 -2.61
C GLY A 15 1.19 18.03 -2.38
N GLN A 16 0.35 17.82 -3.40
CA GLN A 16 -1.10 17.94 -3.26
C GLN A 16 -1.65 16.83 -2.38
N GLN A 17 -2.49 17.21 -1.42
CA GLN A 17 -3.14 16.28 -0.51
C GLN A 17 -4.37 15.65 -1.16
N CYS A 18 -4.44 14.33 -1.10
CA CYS A 18 -5.63 13.60 -1.52
C CYS A 18 -6.82 13.97 -0.62
N PRO A 19 -7.99 14.30 -1.19
CA PRO A 19 -9.18 14.59 -0.40
C PRO A 19 -9.59 13.42 0.52
N TYR A 20 -9.89 13.72 1.78
CA TYR A 20 -10.22 12.72 2.81
C TYR A 20 -11.52 11.94 2.58
N TRP A 21 -12.37 12.34 1.62
CA TRP A 21 -13.64 11.66 1.35
C TRP A 21 -13.50 10.43 0.44
N PHE A 22 -12.29 10.14 -0.04
CA PHE A 22 -12.01 8.92 -0.80
C PHE A 22 -11.93 7.67 0.08
N THR A 23 -11.57 7.81 1.36
CA THR A 23 -11.44 6.67 2.28
C THR A 23 -12.74 6.44 3.04
N LYS A 24 -13.28 5.23 2.94
CA LYS A 24 -14.50 4.79 3.64
C LYS A 24 -14.20 3.82 4.79
N THR A 25 -12.95 3.40 4.93
CA THR A 25 -12.47 2.38 5.88
C THR A 25 -11.29 2.90 6.71
N ASP A 26 -11.10 2.32 7.90
CA ASP A 26 -9.88 2.48 8.70
C ASP A 26 -8.81 1.58 8.08
N SER A 27 -7.91 2.17 7.28
CA SER A 27 -6.95 1.43 6.46
C SER A 27 -5.74 0.87 7.23
N LYS A 28 -5.76 0.88 8.58
CA LYS A 28 -4.75 0.17 9.41
C LYS A 28 -4.53 -1.27 8.98
N LEU A 29 -5.62 -2.00 8.73
CA LEU A 29 -5.54 -3.41 8.35
C LEU A 29 -4.93 -3.56 6.96
N PHE A 30 -5.26 -2.67 6.02
CA PHE A 30 -4.61 -2.63 4.72
C PHE A 30 -3.10 -2.44 4.86
N CYS A 31 -2.66 -1.48 5.67
CA CYS A 31 -1.23 -1.25 5.91
C CYS A 31 -0.54 -2.47 6.55
N ASN A 32 -1.19 -3.13 7.51
CA ASN A 32 -0.68 -4.35 8.14
C ASN A 32 -0.50 -5.49 7.13
N TYR A 33 -1.44 -5.67 6.20
CA TYR A 33 -1.38 -6.73 5.20
C TYR A 33 -0.51 -6.40 3.99
N MET A 34 -0.31 -5.13 3.65
CA MET A 34 0.41 -4.75 2.43
C MET A 34 1.86 -4.32 2.68
N PHE A 35 2.16 -3.73 3.85
CA PHE A 35 3.43 -3.00 4.04
C PHE A 35 4.33 -3.58 5.13
N PHE A 36 3.76 -4.28 6.10
CA PHE A 36 4.49 -4.79 7.25
C PHE A 36 4.71 -6.30 7.17
N GLU A 37 5.61 -6.75 6.28
CA GLU A 37 6.02 -8.16 6.16
C GLU A 37 6.43 -8.78 7.52
N HIS A 38 6.97 -7.98 8.45
CA HIS A 38 7.42 -8.44 9.77
C HIS A 38 6.28 -8.68 10.78
N LEU A 39 5.07 -8.15 10.54
CA LEU A 39 3.89 -8.47 11.36
C LEU A 39 3.32 -9.86 11.02
N TRP A 40 3.62 -10.39 9.82
CA TRP A 40 3.28 -11.78 9.46
C TRP A 40 4.08 -12.81 10.28
N GLN A 41 5.16 -12.39 10.94
CA GLN A 41 6.00 -13.29 11.75
C GLN A 41 5.55 -13.38 13.22
N THR A 42 4.67 -12.49 13.69
CA THR A 42 4.25 -12.43 15.10
C THR A 42 2.87 -13.01 15.38
N GLY A 43 2.13 -13.42 14.35
CA GLY A 43 0.85 -14.13 14.44
C GLY A 43 0.74 -15.17 13.32
N ASN A 44 -0.07 -16.21 13.51
CA ASN A 44 -0.34 -17.30 12.54
C ASN A 44 -1.07 -16.84 11.25
N ASP A 45 -0.93 -15.58 10.85
CA ASP A 45 -1.67 -15.04 9.73
C ASP A 45 -0.89 -15.31 8.43
N PRO A 46 -1.49 -16.07 7.49
CA PRO A 46 -0.82 -16.41 6.24
C PRO A 46 -0.59 -15.15 5.40
N ASP A 47 0.44 -15.16 4.56
CA ASP A 47 0.67 -14.10 3.55
C ASP A 47 -0.47 -14.11 2.52
N VAL A 48 -1.60 -13.46 2.89
CA VAL A 48 -2.82 -13.45 2.08
C VAL A 48 -2.57 -12.76 0.74
N VAL A 49 -1.76 -11.70 0.73
CA VAL A 49 -1.43 -10.95 -0.48
C VAL A 49 -0.58 -11.80 -1.42
N GLY A 50 0.43 -12.51 -0.90
CA GLY A 50 1.21 -13.49 -1.64
C GLY A 50 0.37 -14.65 -2.17
N MET A 51 -0.54 -15.20 -1.35
CA MET A 51 -1.47 -16.25 -1.82
C MET A 51 -2.38 -15.76 -2.94
N LEU A 52 -2.90 -14.52 -2.85
CA LEU A 52 -3.72 -13.93 -3.94
C LEU A 52 -2.88 -13.67 -5.20
N LYS A 53 -1.66 -13.18 -5.03
CA LYS A 53 -0.69 -12.98 -6.12
C LYS A 53 -0.44 -14.29 -6.86
N GLU A 54 -0.13 -15.35 -6.14
CA GLU A 54 0.10 -16.69 -6.71
C GLU A 54 -1.18 -17.25 -7.35
N HIS A 55 -2.33 -17.10 -6.69
CA HIS A 55 -3.60 -17.62 -7.17
C HIS A 55 -4.07 -16.95 -8.46
N PHE A 56 -3.93 -15.63 -8.56
CA PHE A 56 -4.36 -14.86 -9.73
C PHE A 56 -3.27 -14.63 -10.78
N GLY A 57 -2.00 -14.88 -10.45
CA GLY A 57 -0.86 -14.59 -11.33
C GLY A 57 -0.69 -13.10 -11.62
N LEU A 58 -1.07 -12.23 -10.68
CA LEU A 58 -1.02 -10.77 -10.84
C LEU A 58 0.27 -10.20 -10.25
N ASP A 59 0.75 -9.10 -10.83
CA ASP A 59 1.82 -8.32 -10.24
C ASP A 59 1.28 -7.41 -9.13
N VAL A 60 1.81 -7.57 -7.92
CA VAL A 60 1.47 -6.80 -6.72
C VAL A 60 2.51 -5.74 -6.39
N GLU A 61 3.67 -5.73 -7.06
CA GLU A 61 4.77 -4.83 -6.74
C GLU A 61 4.34 -3.36 -6.67
N PRO A 62 3.48 -2.85 -7.57
CA PRO A 62 2.98 -1.47 -7.46
C PRO A 62 2.25 -1.17 -6.15
N MET A 63 1.54 -2.14 -5.56
CA MET A 63 0.82 -1.96 -4.31
C MET A 63 1.71 -2.15 -3.07
N LEU A 64 2.92 -2.71 -3.22
CA LEU A 64 3.89 -2.90 -2.13
C LEU A 64 4.86 -1.71 -1.96
N LYS A 65 4.85 -0.78 -2.92
CA LYS A 65 5.70 0.40 -2.92
C LYS A 65 5.20 1.46 -1.96
N VAL A 66 5.93 1.66 -0.86
CA VAL A 66 5.60 2.60 0.21
C VAL A 66 6.64 3.70 0.33
N ALA A 67 6.16 4.91 0.50
CA ALA A 67 6.86 6.11 0.88
C ALA A 67 7.35 6.00 2.32
N SER A 68 8.64 6.19 2.49
CA SER A 68 9.19 6.64 3.75
C SER A 68 9.71 8.08 3.59
N GLU A 69 9.94 8.75 4.70
CA GLU A 69 10.55 10.07 4.71
C GLU A 69 11.95 10.01 4.10
N ASP A 70 12.28 10.98 3.25
CA ASP A 70 13.63 11.14 2.73
C ASP A 70 14.46 11.85 3.79
N LEU A 71 15.26 11.07 4.51
CA LEU A 71 16.15 11.56 5.55
C LEU A 71 17.50 11.97 4.93
N SER A 72 18.09 13.07 5.38
CA SER A 72 19.44 13.43 4.97
C SER A 72 20.47 12.41 5.51
N LEU A 73 21.64 12.30 4.86
CA LEU A 73 22.70 11.42 5.39
C LEU A 73 23.15 11.87 6.79
N GLU A 74 23.17 13.18 7.04
CA GLU A 74 23.57 13.75 8.33
C GLU A 74 22.60 13.33 9.44
N ASP A 75 21.30 13.47 9.19
CA ASP A 75 20.26 13.07 10.14
C ASP A 75 20.21 11.55 10.31
N TRP A 76 20.39 10.77 9.23
CA TRP A 76 20.48 9.31 9.29
C TRP A 76 21.58 8.81 10.21
N LEU A 77 22.77 9.42 10.10
CA LEU A 77 23.90 9.09 10.95
C LEU A 77 23.68 9.57 12.39
N ALA A 78 23.05 10.74 12.58
CA ALA A 78 22.75 11.29 13.90
C ALA A 78 21.74 10.43 14.68
N GLU A 79 20.75 9.85 13.99
CA GLU A 79 19.73 8.98 14.57
C GLU A 79 20.21 7.54 14.78
N GLY A 80 21.38 7.18 14.24
CA GLY A 80 22.00 5.87 14.45
C GLY A 80 21.37 4.74 13.64
N TYR A 81 20.67 5.05 12.53
CA TYR A 81 20.02 4.06 11.68
C TYR A 81 20.99 3.14 10.92
N GLY A 82 22.25 3.57 10.74
CA GLY A 82 23.27 2.76 10.10
C GLY A 82 24.40 3.61 9.53
N ASP A 83 24.98 3.14 8.43
CA ASP A 83 26.05 3.83 7.70
C ASP A 83 25.53 4.44 6.39
N GLU A 84 26.44 5.06 5.64
CA GLU A 84 26.13 5.64 4.32
C GLU A 84 25.63 4.60 3.31
N VAL A 85 26.07 3.35 3.42
CA VAL A 85 25.62 2.27 2.52
C VAL A 85 24.16 1.93 2.80
N GLY A 86 23.79 1.80 4.07
CA GLY A 86 22.41 1.62 4.52
C GLY A 86 21.52 2.78 4.08
N TRP A 87 21.98 4.01 4.28
CA TRP A 87 21.28 5.22 3.83
C TRP A 87 21.03 5.22 2.32
N ARG A 88 22.07 4.98 1.50
CA ARG A 88 21.93 4.93 0.03
C ARG A 88 20.91 3.86 -0.38
N LYS A 89 20.97 2.67 0.23
CA LYS A 89 20.01 1.60 -0.04
C LYS A 89 18.58 2.05 0.27
N GLN A 90 18.36 2.70 1.42
CA GLN A 90 17.04 3.20 1.79
C GLN A 90 16.54 4.30 0.84
N MET A 91 17.41 5.22 0.44
CA MET A 91 17.04 6.28 -0.51
C MET A 91 16.69 5.73 -1.89
N GLU A 92 17.35 4.67 -2.34
CA GLU A 92 16.96 3.99 -3.59
C GLU A 92 15.60 3.28 -3.46
N VAL A 93 15.28 2.69 -2.30
CA VAL A 93 13.94 2.15 -2.02
C VAL A 93 12.89 3.26 -2.05
N ASN A 94 13.13 4.38 -1.38
CA ASN A 94 12.21 5.52 -1.36
C ASN A 94 11.99 6.10 -2.76
N LYS A 95 13.04 6.19 -3.59
CA LYS A 95 12.94 6.60 -4.99
C LYS A 95 12.14 5.60 -5.83
N ALA A 96 12.37 4.31 -5.64
CA ALA A 96 11.67 3.25 -6.38
C ALA A 96 10.18 3.17 -6.01
N ALA A 97 9.79 3.71 -4.85
CA ALA A 97 8.39 3.79 -4.43
C ALA A 97 7.58 4.81 -5.25
N TRP A 98 8.22 5.83 -5.83
CA TRP A 98 7.58 6.75 -6.76
C TRP A 98 7.29 6.05 -8.08
N GLN A 99 6.02 6.07 -8.50
CA GLN A 99 5.55 5.37 -9.68
C GLN A 99 4.51 6.18 -10.44
N SER A 100 4.27 5.84 -11.71
CA SER A 100 3.23 6.49 -12.48
C SER A 100 1.85 6.16 -11.88
N PRO A 101 0.93 7.13 -11.74
CA PRO A 101 -0.45 6.84 -11.33
C PRO A 101 -1.10 5.77 -12.20
N GLN A 102 -0.74 5.71 -13.49
CA GLN A 102 -1.31 4.75 -14.43
C GLN A 102 -0.90 3.30 -14.13
N GLU A 103 0.32 3.06 -13.65
CA GLU A 103 0.80 1.72 -13.28
C GLU A 103 0.01 1.20 -12.08
N LEU A 104 -0.16 2.04 -11.06
CA LEU A 104 -0.90 1.68 -9.86
C LEU A 104 -2.41 1.49 -10.16
N VAL A 105 -3.02 2.33 -11.01
CA VAL A 105 -4.40 2.14 -11.46
C VAL A 105 -4.60 0.78 -12.14
N GLN A 106 -3.69 0.40 -13.05
CA GLN A 106 -3.79 -0.88 -13.76
C GLN A 106 -3.69 -2.07 -12.81
N CYS A 107 -2.74 -2.02 -11.87
CA CYS A 107 -2.58 -3.04 -10.84
C CYS A 107 -3.86 -3.19 -9.99
N LEU A 108 -4.39 -2.08 -9.47
CA LEU A 108 -5.61 -2.08 -8.64
C LEU A 108 -6.83 -2.58 -9.41
N GLN A 109 -7.03 -2.13 -10.64
CA GLN A 109 -8.15 -2.57 -11.48
C GLN A 109 -8.09 -4.08 -11.74
N ALA A 110 -6.90 -4.62 -12.06
CA ALA A 110 -6.72 -6.05 -12.27
C ALA A 110 -7.03 -6.86 -11.00
N PHE A 111 -6.55 -6.40 -9.83
CA PHE A 111 -6.82 -7.04 -8.55
C PHE A 111 -8.29 -7.02 -8.17
N ILE A 112 -8.95 -5.86 -8.27
CA ILE A 112 -10.38 -5.72 -7.97
C ILE A 112 -11.20 -6.62 -8.89
N GLN A 113 -10.90 -6.64 -10.19
CA GLN A 113 -11.58 -7.49 -11.15
C GLN A 113 -11.38 -8.99 -10.85
N ALA A 114 -10.19 -9.41 -10.45
CA ALA A 114 -9.92 -10.79 -10.06
C ALA A 114 -10.73 -11.21 -8.82
N LEU A 115 -10.83 -10.34 -7.81
CA LEU A 115 -11.67 -10.55 -6.64
C LEU A 115 -13.16 -10.63 -7.01
N ASP A 116 -13.63 -9.77 -7.91
CA ASP A 116 -15.02 -9.79 -8.40
C ASP A 116 -15.37 -11.08 -9.13
N ASN A 117 -14.44 -11.62 -9.91
CA ASN A 117 -14.60 -12.89 -10.61
C ASN A 117 -14.43 -14.12 -9.69
N SER A 118 -14.05 -13.92 -8.43
CA SER A 118 -13.78 -14.99 -7.47
C SER A 118 -14.24 -14.63 -6.04
N PRO A 119 -15.56 -14.43 -5.82
CA PRO A 119 -16.08 -13.92 -4.55
C PRO A 119 -15.78 -14.82 -3.33
N ASP A 120 -15.58 -16.12 -3.54
CA ASP A 120 -15.24 -17.09 -2.47
C ASP A 120 -13.73 -17.40 -2.37
N VAL A 121 -12.85 -16.61 -3.02
CA VAL A 121 -11.40 -16.87 -3.03
C VAL A 121 -10.80 -17.01 -1.64
N PHE A 122 -11.17 -16.13 -0.71
CA PHE A 122 -10.63 -16.15 0.65
C PHE A 122 -10.97 -17.46 1.38
N ARG A 123 -12.21 -17.94 1.24
CA ARG A 123 -12.62 -19.25 1.81
C ARG A 123 -11.85 -20.40 1.18
N ARG A 124 -11.63 -20.38 -0.15
CA ARG A 124 -10.87 -21.42 -0.87
C ARG A 124 -9.39 -21.45 -0.46
N LEU A 125 -8.83 -20.29 -0.12
CA LEU A 125 -7.47 -20.15 0.39
C LEU A 125 -7.36 -20.39 1.91
N GLY A 126 -8.47 -20.73 2.60
CA GLY A 126 -8.47 -20.98 4.03
C GLY A 126 -8.36 -19.72 4.90
N VAL A 127 -8.58 -18.53 4.32
CA VAL A 127 -8.57 -17.24 5.03
C VAL A 127 -9.92 -17.04 5.73
N SER A 128 -9.91 -16.98 7.06
CA SER A 128 -11.11 -16.82 7.89
C SER A 128 -11.26 -15.44 8.52
N GLU A 129 -10.27 -14.58 8.36
CA GLU A 129 -10.28 -13.26 8.98
C GLU A 129 -11.36 -12.36 8.35
N ARG A 130 -12.13 -11.67 9.21
CA ARG A 130 -13.24 -10.79 8.84
C ARG A 130 -12.86 -9.70 7.85
N TYR A 131 -11.66 -9.15 7.97
CA TYR A 131 -11.14 -8.12 7.08
C TYR A 131 -11.26 -8.51 5.60
N PHE A 132 -10.92 -9.76 5.28
CA PHE A 132 -11.01 -10.32 3.94
C PHE A 132 -12.41 -10.81 3.61
N VAL A 133 -13.04 -11.62 4.48
CA VAL A 133 -14.31 -12.30 4.15
C VAL A 133 -15.53 -11.37 4.18
N GLU A 134 -15.49 -10.25 4.90
CA GLU A 134 -16.54 -9.23 4.90
C GLU A 134 -16.33 -8.16 3.80
N GLY A 135 -15.25 -8.26 3.02
CA GLY A 135 -15.01 -7.41 1.85
C GLY A 135 -14.32 -6.08 2.12
N TYR A 136 -13.84 -5.83 3.34
CA TYR A 136 -13.13 -4.58 3.68
C TYR A 136 -11.83 -4.43 2.89
N PHE A 137 -11.07 -5.52 2.69
CA PHE A 137 -9.87 -5.50 1.85
C PHE A 137 -10.17 -5.01 0.42
N LYS A 138 -11.24 -5.50 -0.19
CA LYS A 138 -11.65 -5.04 -1.52
C LYS A 138 -12.07 -3.56 -1.48
N GLN A 139 -12.74 -3.12 -0.42
CA GLN A 139 -13.11 -1.71 -0.26
C GLN A 139 -11.87 -0.80 -0.17
N ASP A 140 -10.84 -1.19 0.58
CA ASP A 140 -9.57 -0.44 0.64
C ASP A 140 -8.91 -0.33 -0.75
N LEU A 141 -8.93 -1.40 -1.55
CA LEU A 141 -8.42 -1.36 -2.94
C LEU A 141 -9.22 -0.39 -3.82
N VAL A 142 -10.55 -0.34 -3.67
CA VAL A 142 -11.44 0.56 -4.42
C VAL A 142 -11.23 2.03 -4.01
N ASP A 143 -11.07 2.26 -2.71
CA ASP A 143 -10.79 3.60 -2.17
C ASP A 143 -9.43 4.09 -2.69
N LEU A 144 -8.40 3.23 -2.63
CA LEU A 144 -7.09 3.53 -3.18
C LEU A 144 -7.14 3.81 -4.68
N LEU A 145 -7.87 3.00 -5.45
CA LEU A 145 -8.07 3.23 -6.88
C LEU A 145 -8.64 4.64 -7.13
N SER A 146 -9.64 5.04 -6.35
CA SER A 146 -10.27 6.36 -6.46
C SER A 146 -9.28 7.50 -6.17
N MET A 147 -8.42 7.34 -5.16
CA MET A 147 -7.37 8.31 -4.82
C MET A 147 -6.34 8.46 -5.96
N VAL A 148 -5.89 7.34 -6.53
CA VAL A 148 -4.87 7.35 -7.59
C VAL A 148 -5.46 7.88 -8.90
N GLU A 149 -6.71 7.56 -9.21
CA GLU A 149 -7.41 8.14 -10.36
C GLU A 149 -7.59 9.65 -10.22
N TRP A 150 -7.89 10.15 -9.01
CA TRP A 150 -7.89 11.58 -8.73
C TRP A 150 -6.52 12.22 -9.03
N ALA A 151 -5.43 11.65 -8.52
CA ALA A 151 -4.08 12.15 -8.77
C ALA A 151 -3.75 12.17 -10.28
N ARG A 152 -4.10 11.10 -10.99
CA ARG A 152 -3.95 11.04 -12.45
C ARG A 152 -4.74 12.16 -13.15
N ASN A 153 -6.00 12.37 -12.74
CA ASN A 153 -6.91 13.31 -13.41
C ASN A 153 -6.50 14.78 -13.23
N ILE A 154 -5.82 15.12 -12.13
CA ILE A 154 -5.30 16.48 -11.89
C ILE A 154 -3.89 16.69 -12.46
N GLY A 155 -3.32 15.68 -13.12
CA GLY A 155 -2.04 15.79 -13.84
C GLY A 155 -0.79 15.50 -13.01
N VAL A 156 -0.92 14.82 -11.86
CA VAL A 156 0.21 14.31 -11.08
C VAL A 156 1.00 13.31 -11.93
N ARG A 157 2.33 13.40 -11.89
CA ARG A 157 3.20 12.53 -12.70
C ARG A 157 3.64 11.30 -11.95
N GLN A 158 3.86 11.44 -10.65
CA GLN A 158 4.29 10.34 -9.80
C GLN A 158 3.53 10.37 -8.48
N VAL A 159 3.19 9.17 -8.01
CA VAL A 159 2.58 8.92 -6.71
C VAL A 159 3.37 7.87 -5.96
N ARG A 160 3.21 7.85 -4.64
CA ARG A 160 3.62 6.75 -3.78
C ARG A 160 2.64 6.59 -2.63
N LEU A 161 2.44 5.37 -2.18
CA LEU A 161 1.60 5.10 -1.00
C LEU A 161 2.34 5.60 0.23
N SER A 162 1.68 6.23 1.19
CA SER A 162 2.34 6.66 2.43
C SER A 162 1.63 6.14 3.67
N MET A 163 2.43 5.98 4.74
CA MET A 163 1.94 5.63 6.07
C MET A 163 1.85 6.92 6.88
N GLY A 164 0.63 7.38 7.15
CA GLY A 164 0.35 8.57 7.98
C GLY A 164 -0.04 8.23 9.40
#